data_AF-I4ABZ4-F1
#
_entry.id   AF-I4ABZ4-F1
#
_cell.length_a   1.000
_cell.length_b   1.000
_cell.length_c   1.000
_cell.angle_alpha   90.00
_cell.angle_beta   90.00
_cell.angle_gamma   90.00
#
_symmetry.space_group_name_H-M   'P 1'
#
loop_
_entity.id
_entity.type
_entity.pdbx_description
1 polymer ?
#
loop_
_entity_poly.entity_id
_entity_poly.type
_entity_poly.pdbx_seq_one_letter_code
_entity_poly.pdbx_strand_id
1 'polypeptide(L)'
;MLKKLFSKKEIKLRSHPEREFDWAMSFVREALEYENTNEDKIIILDFMLGLIREDLKTSLMTSVFYNEEPVKISPFFPSTYEDESGKLNNLETDKSQKREIDLAKDCVFVVPWDKSDLRGTIKNIFQNPFEFIDSNHMANYYPYLDICHAYNGLHSITAGIGHKKGIIKADVMDITPLFNHIYTDGNCWLNQHNHNKLWELWDFRIGVIYEVAKIKYRLERKL
;
A
#
# COMPACT_ATOMS: atom_id res chain seq x y z
N MET A 1 -17.08 34.91 -16.08
CA MET A 1 -16.26 35.66 -15.09
C MET A 1 -15.67 34.66 -14.10
N LEU A 2 -14.63 33.89 -14.50
CA LEU A 2 -13.92 32.91 -13.63
C LEU A 2 -12.67 32.28 -14.32
N LYS A 3 -12.09 32.90 -15.36
CA LYS A 3 -10.96 32.35 -16.14
C LYS A 3 -9.60 32.99 -15.81
N LYS A 4 -9.47 33.69 -14.68
CA LYS A 4 -8.27 34.50 -14.37
C LYS A 4 -7.76 34.39 -12.94
N LEU A 5 -7.92 33.23 -12.31
CA LEU A 5 -7.09 32.83 -11.17
C LEU A 5 -6.32 31.57 -11.59
N PHE A 6 -5.18 31.31 -10.95
CA PHE A 6 -4.18 30.28 -11.29
C PHE A 6 -3.08 30.74 -12.26
N SER A 7 -2.28 31.69 -11.78
CA SER A 7 -0.84 31.68 -12.06
C SER A 7 -0.25 30.42 -11.40
N LYS A 8 0.18 29.44 -12.21
CA LYS A 8 0.94 28.28 -11.75
C LYS A 8 2.34 28.74 -11.35
N LYS A 9 2.53 29.06 -10.07
CA LYS A 9 3.86 28.97 -9.46
C LYS A 9 4.03 27.52 -9.03
N GLU A 10 4.81 26.75 -9.78
CA GLU A 10 5.26 25.42 -9.34
C GLU A 10 6.12 25.61 -8.09
N ILE A 11 5.50 25.50 -6.92
CA ILE A 11 6.23 25.17 -5.71
C ILE A 11 6.47 23.66 -5.80
N LYS A 12 7.61 23.26 -6.38
CA LYS A 12 8.15 21.92 -6.14
C LYS A 12 8.54 21.86 -4.67
N LEU A 13 7.60 21.47 -3.81
CA LEU A 13 7.97 20.81 -2.55
C LEU A 13 8.75 19.57 -3.00
N ARG A 14 10.08 19.62 -2.91
CA ARG A 14 10.89 18.43 -3.07
C ARG A 14 10.58 17.55 -1.87
N SER A 15 9.70 16.57 -2.04
CA SER A 15 9.70 15.41 -1.15
C SER A 15 11.09 14.80 -1.24
N HIS A 16 11.62 14.40 -0.09
CA HIS A 16 12.85 13.63 0.01
C HIS A 16 12.43 12.28 0.60
N PRO A 17 11.97 11.33 -0.23
CA PRO A 17 11.37 10.07 0.23
C PRO A 17 12.25 9.33 1.25
N GLU A 18 13.57 9.33 1.04
CA GLU A 18 14.58 8.78 1.97
C GLU A 18 14.51 9.44 3.35
N ARG A 19 14.40 10.77 3.40
CA ARG A 19 14.35 11.52 4.66
C ARG A 19 13.02 11.29 5.40
N GLU A 20 11.93 11.22 4.66
CA GLU A 20 10.60 10.94 5.24
C GLU A 20 10.54 9.51 5.80
N PHE A 21 11.13 8.55 5.08
CA PHE A 21 11.34 7.19 5.55
C PHE A 21 12.21 7.16 6.82
N ASP A 22 13.36 7.83 6.81
CA ASP A 22 14.28 7.85 7.95
C ASP A 22 13.66 8.40 9.23
N TRP A 23 12.82 9.44 9.10
CA TRP A 23 12.05 10.01 10.20
C TRP A 23 10.94 9.07 10.70
N ALA A 24 10.24 8.39 9.80
CA ALA A 24 9.28 7.38 10.22
C ALA A 24 9.98 6.24 10.98
N MET A 25 11.12 5.77 10.45
CA MET A 25 11.91 4.70 11.07
C MET A 25 12.64 5.15 12.34
N SER A 26 12.87 6.45 12.57
CA SER A 26 13.41 6.92 13.85
C SER A 26 12.42 6.76 14.98
N PHE A 27 11.14 7.06 14.74
CA PHE A 27 10.07 6.80 15.70
C PHE A 27 9.95 5.31 16.04
N VAL A 28 10.08 4.44 15.04
CA VAL A 28 10.13 2.98 15.24
C VAL A 28 11.29 2.60 16.15
N ARG A 29 12.50 3.13 15.90
CA ARG A 29 13.68 2.86 16.74
C ARG A 29 13.47 3.31 18.18
N GLU A 30 12.90 4.50 18.38
CA GLU A 30 12.56 5.00 19.72
C GLU A 30 11.57 4.06 20.44
N ALA A 31 10.50 3.62 19.76
CA ALA A 31 9.56 2.65 20.32
C ALA A 31 10.25 1.32 20.71
N LEU A 32 11.17 0.83 19.88
CA LEU A 32 11.91 -0.40 20.18
C LEU A 32 12.89 -0.26 21.35
N GLU A 33 13.44 0.95 21.56
CA GLU A 33 14.40 1.27 22.60
C GLU A 33 13.74 1.54 23.95
N TYR A 34 12.67 2.33 23.97
CA TYR A 34 12.07 2.83 25.21
C TYR A 34 10.99 1.91 25.80
N GLU A 35 10.37 1.04 25.00
CA GLU A 35 9.36 0.11 25.50
C GLU A 35 9.98 -1.18 26.06
N ASN A 36 9.44 -1.62 27.21
CA ASN A 36 10.01 -2.75 27.97
C ASN A 36 9.61 -4.12 27.42
N THR A 37 8.40 -4.24 26.87
CA THR A 37 7.83 -5.51 26.43
C THR A 37 7.66 -5.54 24.91
N ASN A 38 7.63 -6.74 24.32
CA ASN A 38 7.33 -6.86 22.90
C ASN A 38 5.88 -6.46 22.61
N GLU A 39 4.99 -6.68 23.56
CA GLU A 39 3.58 -6.29 23.50
C GLU A 39 3.42 -4.78 23.36
N ASP A 40 4.10 -3.98 24.20
CA ASP A 40 4.07 -2.52 24.14
C ASP A 40 4.64 -2.00 22.81
N LYS A 41 5.75 -2.60 22.34
CA LYS A 41 6.33 -2.29 21.02
C LYS A 41 5.31 -2.53 19.91
N ILE A 42 4.70 -3.72 19.89
CA ILE A 42 3.73 -4.10 18.86
C ILE A 42 2.52 -3.16 18.86
N ILE A 43 2.02 -2.73 20.03
CA ILE A 43 0.92 -1.75 20.12
C ILE A 43 1.27 -0.45 19.40
N ILE A 44 2.48 0.08 19.63
CA ILE A 44 2.94 1.32 18.97
C ILE A 44 3.11 1.11 17.46
N LEU A 45 3.71 0.00 17.04
CA LEU A 45 3.90 -0.31 15.62
C LEU A 45 2.56 -0.50 14.90
N ASP A 46 1.57 -1.13 15.53
CA ASP A 46 0.23 -1.31 14.96
C ASP A 46 -0.52 0.00 14.82
N PHE A 47 -0.40 0.89 15.80
CA PHE A 47 -0.95 2.24 15.70
C PHE A 47 -0.33 3.00 14.53
N MET A 48 0.99 2.99 14.40
CA MET A 48 1.72 3.64 13.31
C MET A 48 1.33 3.05 11.95
N LEU A 49 1.30 1.72 11.81
CA LEU A 49 0.88 1.04 10.58
C LEU A 49 -0.55 1.42 10.19
N GLY A 50 -1.48 1.49 11.15
CA GLY A 50 -2.86 1.90 10.90
C GLY A 50 -2.97 3.30 10.29
N LEU A 51 -2.25 4.27 10.86
CA LEU A 51 -2.25 5.64 10.37
C LEU A 51 -1.64 5.77 8.97
N ILE A 52 -0.48 5.14 8.74
CA ILE A 52 0.23 5.23 7.45
C ILE A 52 -0.56 4.54 6.34
N ARG A 53 -1.21 3.41 6.64
CA ARG A 53 -2.10 2.73 5.69
C ARG A 53 -3.26 3.62 5.27
N GLU A 54 -3.97 4.26 6.21
CA GLU A 54 -5.10 5.13 5.87
C GLU A 54 -4.66 6.41 5.15
N ASP A 55 -3.50 6.97 5.51
CA ASP A 55 -2.90 8.11 4.80
C ASP A 55 -2.57 7.74 3.34
N LEU A 56 -1.85 6.64 3.12
CA LEU A 56 -1.49 6.18 1.77
C LEU A 56 -2.74 5.81 0.95
N LYS A 57 -3.70 5.07 1.51
CA LYS A 57 -5.00 4.76 0.89
C LYS A 57 -5.70 6.02 0.40
N THR A 58 -5.79 7.03 1.25
CA THR A 58 -6.45 8.30 0.91
C THR A 58 -5.66 9.06 -0.14
N SER A 59 -4.33 9.09 -0.03
CA SER A 59 -3.43 9.73 -1.01
C SER A 59 -3.55 9.10 -2.39
N LEU A 60 -3.62 7.76 -2.46
CA LEU A 60 -3.77 7.00 -3.69
C LEU A 60 -5.10 7.32 -4.39
N MET A 61 -6.22 7.27 -3.65
CA MET A 61 -7.55 7.58 -4.19
C MET A 61 -7.67 9.03 -4.67
N THR A 62 -7.10 9.98 -3.92
CA THR A 62 -7.25 11.41 -4.22
C THR A 62 -6.32 11.89 -5.33
N SER A 63 -5.32 11.09 -5.71
CA SER A 63 -4.37 11.40 -6.77
C SER A 63 -5.04 11.78 -8.10
N VAL A 64 -6.17 11.14 -8.42
CA VAL A 64 -6.97 11.43 -9.63
C VAL A 64 -7.58 12.83 -9.62
N PHE A 65 -7.80 13.44 -8.46
CA PHE A 65 -8.31 14.80 -8.38
C PHE A 65 -7.21 15.83 -8.61
N TYR A 66 -5.99 15.54 -8.16
CA TYR A 66 -4.88 16.49 -8.17
C TYR A 66 -4.01 16.45 -9.42
N ASN A 67 -3.91 15.30 -10.09
CA ASN A 67 -3.04 15.14 -11.25
C ASN A 67 -3.79 15.38 -12.57
N GLU A 68 -3.12 15.96 -13.56
CA GLU A 68 -3.67 16.11 -14.92
C GLU A 68 -3.69 14.76 -15.65
N GLU A 69 -2.68 13.93 -15.41
CA GLU A 69 -2.51 12.61 -15.99
C GLU A 69 -2.74 11.50 -14.94
N PRO A 70 -3.16 10.29 -15.36
CA PRO A 70 -3.25 9.13 -14.49
C PRO A 70 -1.89 8.82 -13.84
N VAL A 71 -1.90 8.57 -12.53
CA VAL A 71 -0.69 8.14 -11.83
C VAL A 71 -0.35 6.71 -12.23
N LYS A 72 0.85 6.53 -12.76
CA LYS A 72 1.42 5.20 -13.03
C LYS A 72 2.01 4.64 -11.74
N ILE A 73 1.67 3.41 -11.43
CA ILE A 73 2.09 2.73 -10.20
C ILE A 73 2.87 1.49 -10.56
N SER A 74 4.02 1.34 -9.94
CA SER A 74 4.78 0.10 -9.92
C SER A 74 4.16 -0.86 -8.89
N PRO A 75 4.30 -2.18 -9.05
CA PRO A 75 3.90 -3.14 -8.03
C PRO A 75 4.41 -2.72 -6.64
N PHE A 76 3.52 -2.69 -5.64
CA PHE A 76 3.88 -2.21 -4.31
C PHE A 76 4.90 -3.09 -3.61
N PHE A 77 4.84 -4.40 -3.83
CA PHE A 77 5.76 -5.37 -3.21
C PHE A 77 6.45 -6.23 -4.26
N PRO A 78 7.70 -6.65 -4.00
CA PRO A 78 8.38 -7.64 -4.83
C PRO A 78 7.61 -8.94 -4.98
N SER A 79 7.56 -9.45 -6.22
CA SER A 79 7.07 -10.79 -6.52
C SER A 79 8.20 -11.82 -6.64
N THR A 80 9.45 -11.37 -6.59
CA THR A 80 10.64 -12.23 -6.68
C THR A 80 11.69 -11.83 -5.66
N TYR A 81 12.48 -12.80 -5.22
CA TYR A 81 13.57 -12.58 -4.27
C TYR A 81 14.67 -13.62 -4.45
N GLU A 82 15.89 -13.27 -4.06
CA GLU A 82 17.03 -14.19 -4.01
C GLU A 82 17.16 -14.73 -2.58
N ASP A 83 17.31 -16.03 -2.41
CA ASP A 83 17.63 -16.62 -1.10
C ASP A 83 19.12 -16.52 -0.77
N GLU A 84 19.51 -16.95 0.44
CA GLU A 84 20.91 -16.91 0.90
C GLU A 84 21.89 -17.72 0.03
N SER A 85 21.40 -18.62 -0.81
CA SER A 85 22.22 -19.41 -1.75
C SER A 85 22.42 -18.73 -3.11
N GLY A 86 21.81 -17.55 -3.32
CA GLY A 86 21.82 -16.86 -4.61
C GLY A 86 20.75 -17.35 -5.58
N LYS A 87 19.80 -18.20 -5.13
CA LYS A 87 18.75 -18.75 -5.99
C LYS A 87 17.55 -17.79 -6.04
N LEU A 88 17.09 -17.50 -7.26
CA LEU A 88 15.89 -16.70 -7.50
C LEU A 88 14.62 -17.53 -7.24
N ASN A 89 13.74 -17.00 -6.40
CA ASN A 89 12.43 -17.56 -6.06
C ASN A 89 11.32 -16.57 -6.43
N ASN A 90 10.12 -17.08 -6.70
CA ASN A 90 8.93 -16.27 -6.95
C ASN A 90 7.97 -16.41 -5.76
N LEU A 91 7.30 -15.32 -5.39
CA LEU A 91 6.13 -15.42 -4.51
C LEU A 91 4.98 -16.05 -5.29
N GLU A 92 4.41 -17.09 -4.72
CA GLU A 92 3.22 -17.72 -5.26
C GLU A 92 1.97 -17.05 -4.67
N THR A 93 1.06 -16.65 -5.54
CA THR A 93 -0.29 -16.26 -5.13
C THR A 93 -1.15 -17.52 -5.05
N ASP A 94 -1.71 -17.80 -3.88
CA ASP A 94 -2.67 -18.90 -3.73
C ASP A 94 -4.03 -18.46 -4.27
N LYS A 95 -4.27 -18.68 -5.56
CA LYS A 95 -5.53 -18.37 -6.23
C LYS A 95 -6.72 -19.21 -5.74
N SER A 96 -6.47 -20.26 -4.96
CA SER A 96 -7.54 -21.06 -4.36
C SER A 96 -8.11 -20.40 -3.10
N GLN A 97 -7.32 -19.55 -2.44
CA GLN A 97 -7.73 -18.81 -1.26
C GLN A 97 -8.14 -17.39 -1.64
N LYS A 98 -9.42 -17.10 -1.46
CA LYS A 98 -9.97 -15.75 -1.61
C LYS A 98 -10.42 -15.20 -0.25
N ARG A 99 -10.10 -13.94 0.01
CA ARG A 99 -10.63 -13.17 1.16
C ARG A 99 -11.73 -12.23 0.68
N GLU A 100 -12.83 -12.17 1.42
CA GLU A 100 -13.82 -11.10 1.26
C GLU A 100 -13.30 -9.80 1.86
N ILE A 101 -13.38 -8.73 1.08
CA ILE A 101 -12.91 -7.39 1.43
C ILE A 101 -14.12 -6.46 1.48
N ASP A 102 -14.43 -5.94 2.67
CA ASP A 102 -15.46 -4.94 2.90
C ASP A 102 -14.89 -3.55 2.59
N LEU A 103 -15.37 -2.92 1.51
CA LEU A 103 -14.87 -1.62 1.06
C LEU A 103 -15.12 -0.50 2.08
N ALA A 104 -15.98 -0.69 3.08
CA ALA A 104 -16.21 0.26 4.15
C ALA A 104 -15.22 0.15 5.31
N LYS A 105 -14.59 -1.02 5.50
CA LYS A 105 -13.81 -1.34 6.71
C LYS A 105 -12.35 -1.66 6.40
N ASP A 106 -12.08 -2.40 5.33
CA ASP A 106 -10.74 -2.85 5.00
C ASP A 106 -9.90 -1.72 4.39
N CYS A 107 -8.58 -1.81 4.58
CA CYS A 107 -7.64 -0.92 3.90
C CYS A 107 -7.42 -1.40 2.46
N VAL A 108 -7.99 -0.65 1.50
CA VAL A 108 -7.88 -0.96 0.07
C VAL A 108 -7.08 0.11 -0.63
N PHE A 109 -5.90 -0.27 -1.13
CA PHE A 109 -5.11 0.54 -2.03
C PHE A 109 -5.66 0.40 -3.45
N VAL A 110 -6.10 1.51 -4.02
CA VAL A 110 -6.63 1.61 -5.37
C VAL A 110 -6.29 2.96 -5.94
N VAL A 111 -5.89 2.99 -7.22
CA VAL A 111 -5.66 4.26 -7.92
C VAL A 111 -6.55 4.36 -9.14
N PRO A 112 -7.58 5.22 -9.09
CA PRO A 112 -8.44 5.45 -10.23
C PRO A 112 -7.65 6.14 -11.37
N TRP A 113 -7.71 5.53 -12.56
CA TRP A 113 -7.13 6.00 -13.82
C TRP A 113 -7.73 7.31 -14.38
N ASP A 114 -9.04 7.40 -14.66
CA ASP A 114 -9.65 8.54 -15.38
C ASP A 114 -10.68 9.36 -14.56
N LYS A 115 -10.63 10.69 -14.65
CA LYS A 115 -11.56 11.58 -13.91
C LYS A 115 -12.99 11.49 -14.44
N SER A 116 -13.16 11.36 -15.76
CA SER A 116 -14.47 11.44 -16.40
C SER A 116 -15.31 10.18 -16.10
N ASP A 117 -14.69 9.01 -16.18
CA ASP A 117 -15.30 7.72 -15.85
C ASP A 117 -15.58 7.59 -14.35
N LEU A 118 -14.69 8.14 -13.50
CA LEU A 118 -14.91 8.16 -12.05
C LEU A 118 -16.15 8.98 -11.67
N ARG A 119 -16.38 10.14 -12.30
CA ARG A 119 -17.52 11.02 -11.98
C ARG A 119 -18.87 10.32 -12.18
N GLY A 120 -19.02 9.57 -13.27
CA GLY A 120 -20.23 8.79 -13.53
C GLY A 120 -20.40 7.68 -12.50
N THR A 121 -19.31 6.96 -12.23
CA THR A 121 -19.27 5.82 -11.31
C THR A 121 -19.61 6.19 -9.87
N ILE A 122 -19.08 7.33 -9.37
CA ILE A 122 -19.41 7.88 -8.05
C ILE A 122 -20.92 8.07 -7.92
N LYS A 123 -21.56 8.78 -8.87
CA LYS A 123 -23.02 9.01 -8.82
C LYS A 123 -23.81 7.71 -8.86
N ASN A 124 -23.40 6.76 -9.70
CA ASN A 124 -24.08 5.48 -9.82
C ASN A 124 -24.04 4.69 -8.50
N ILE A 125 -22.88 4.55 -7.88
CA ILE A 125 -22.75 3.80 -6.61
C ILE A 125 -23.36 4.55 -5.42
N PHE A 126 -23.45 5.88 -5.48
CA PHE A 126 -24.22 6.62 -4.50
C PHE A 126 -25.71 6.23 -4.55
N GLN A 127 -26.29 6.19 -5.75
CA GLN A 127 -27.71 5.96 -5.98
C GLN A 127 -28.11 4.48 -5.91
N ASN A 128 -27.21 3.58 -6.30
CA ASN A 128 -27.47 2.14 -6.43
C ASN A 128 -26.59 1.32 -5.47
N PRO A 129 -26.89 0.03 -5.26
CA PRO A 129 -25.96 -0.89 -4.60
C PRO A 129 -24.66 -1.04 -5.38
N PHE A 130 -23.58 -1.37 -4.68
CA PHE A 130 -22.35 -1.85 -5.33
C PHE A 130 -22.55 -3.30 -5.75
N GLU A 131 -22.25 -3.61 -7.01
CA GLU A 131 -22.31 -4.98 -7.55
C GLU A 131 -20.89 -5.50 -7.79
N PHE A 132 -20.56 -6.64 -7.17
CA PHE A 132 -19.28 -7.32 -7.39
C PHE A 132 -19.31 -8.09 -8.72
N ILE A 133 -18.26 -7.92 -9.51
CA ILE A 133 -18.06 -8.53 -10.83
C ILE A 133 -16.71 -9.23 -10.81
N ASP A 134 -16.70 -10.56 -10.64
CA ASP A 134 -15.46 -11.36 -10.46
C ASP A 134 -14.45 -11.21 -11.62
N SER A 135 -14.95 -11.05 -12.85
CA SER A 135 -14.10 -10.82 -14.04
C SER A 135 -13.51 -9.41 -14.16
N ASN A 136 -13.89 -8.49 -13.27
CA ASN A 136 -13.49 -7.08 -13.32
C ASN A 136 -12.85 -6.59 -12.02
N HIS A 137 -13.40 -6.95 -10.86
CA HIS A 137 -12.88 -6.54 -9.55
C HIS A 137 -11.79 -7.50 -9.10
N MET A 138 -10.56 -7.26 -9.55
CA MET A 138 -9.40 -8.08 -9.24
C MET A 138 -8.50 -7.37 -8.23
N ALA A 139 -8.08 -8.12 -7.20
CA ALA A 139 -7.26 -7.60 -6.12
C ALA A 139 -6.43 -8.71 -5.46
N ASN A 140 -5.30 -8.31 -4.85
CA ASN A 140 -4.52 -9.17 -3.96
C ASN A 140 -4.66 -8.67 -2.52
N TYR A 141 -4.87 -9.57 -1.57
CA TYR A 141 -4.81 -9.27 -0.14
C TYR A 141 -3.51 -9.79 0.46
N TYR A 142 -2.82 -8.92 1.20
CA TYR A 142 -1.56 -9.19 1.88
C TYR A 142 -1.83 -9.33 3.38
N PRO A 143 -1.99 -10.55 3.93
CA PRO A 143 -2.51 -10.74 5.29
C PRO A 143 -1.67 -10.08 6.37
N TYR A 144 -0.35 -10.23 6.30
CA TYR A 144 0.53 -9.71 7.34
C TYR A 144 0.67 -8.19 7.32
N LEU A 145 0.35 -7.55 6.19
CA LEU A 145 0.32 -6.10 6.08
C LEU A 145 -1.08 -5.51 6.35
N ASP A 146 -2.11 -6.35 6.34
CA ASP A 146 -3.52 -5.98 6.36
C ASP A 146 -3.89 -4.95 5.27
N ILE A 147 -3.49 -5.25 4.03
CA ILE A 147 -3.70 -4.39 2.87
C ILE A 147 -4.30 -5.21 1.73
N CYS A 148 -5.38 -4.70 1.13
CA CYS A 148 -5.88 -5.15 -0.15
C CYS A 148 -5.40 -4.19 -1.24
N HIS A 149 -4.78 -4.69 -2.31
CA HIS A 149 -4.43 -3.90 -3.48
C HIS A 149 -5.31 -4.29 -4.66
N ALA A 150 -6.18 -3.37 -5.09
CA ALA A 150 -7.01 -3.53 -6.27
C ALA A 150 -6.26 -3.07 -7.52
N TYR A 151 -6.12 -3.97 -8.50
CA TYR A 151 -5.44 -3.70 -9.77
C TYR A 151 -6.38 -3.73 -10.98
N ASN A 152 -7.66 -4.05 -10.78
CA ASN A 152 -8.69 -3.91 -11.81
C ASN A 152 -10.04 -3.45 -11.19
N GLY A 153 -10.95 -2.91 -12.01
CA GLY A 153 -12.24 -2.37 -11.55
C GLY A 153 -12.09 -1.11 -10.67
N LEU A 154 -11.01 -0.36 -10.91
CA LEU A 154 -10.45 0.70 -10.06
C LEU A 154 -11.48 1.78 -9.70
N HIS A 155 -12.31 2.22 -10.65
CA HIS A 155 -13.31 3.26 -10.40
C HIS A 155 -14.46 2.84 -9.53
N SER A 156 -15.04 1.67 -9.81
CA SER A 156 -16.13 1.13 -8.99
C SER A 156 -15.64 0.89 -7.56
N ILE A 157 -14.45 0.32 -7.39
CA ILE A 157 -13.86 0.07 -6.07
C ILE A 157 -13.61 1.40 -5.33
N THR A 158 -13.02 2.39 -6.00
CA THR A 158 -12.82 3.74 -5.43
C THR A 158 -14.14 4.35 -4.94
N ALA A 159 -15.19 4.31 -5.76
CA ALA A 159 -16.49 4.85 -5.40
C ALA A 159 -17.18 4.02 -4.29
N GLY A 160 -17.01 2.69 -4.28
CA GLY A 160 -17.46 1.80 -3.23
C GLY A 160 -16.84 2.15 -1.87
N ILE A 161 -15.51 2.36 -1.83
CA ILE A 161 -14.80 2.83 -0.64
C ILE A 161 -15.34 4.18 -0.18
N GLY A 162 -15.41 5.17 -1.09
CA GLY A 162 -15.85 6.53 -0.78
C GLY A 162 -17.30 6.59 -0.26
N HIS A 163 -18.17 5.71 -0.72
CA HIS A 163 -19.56 5.60 -0.24
C HIS A 163 -19.76 4.55 0.84
N LYS A 164 -18.69 3.86 1.28
CA LYS A 164 -18.74 2.78 2.27
C LYS A 164 -19.73 1.67 1.87
N LYS A 165 -19.65 1.23 0.61
CA LYS A 165 -20.54 0.23 0.01
C LYS A 165 -19.75 -0.83 -0.75
N GLY A 166 -20.16 -2.08 -0.59
CA GLY A 166 -19.73 -3.19 -1.42
C GLY A 166 -18.71 -4.10 -0.75
N ILE A 167 -18.65 -5.31 -1.26
CA ILE A 167 -17.70 -6.34 -0.90
C ILE A 167 -17.06 -6.82 -2.20
N ILE A 168 -15.74 -7.02 -2.21
CA ILE A 168 -15.03 -7.67 -3.31
C ILE A 168 -14.33 -8.93 -2.80
N LYS A 169 -13.82 -9.76 -3.72
CA LYS A 169 -12.98 -10.91 -3.38
C LYS A 169 -11.56 -10.65 -3.87
N ALA A 170 -10.58 -10.89 -2.99
CA ALA A 170 -9.17 -10.72 -3.31
C ALA A 170 -8.42 -12.05 -3.15
N ASP A 171 -7.48 -12.33 -4.04
CA ASP A 171 -6.59 -13.48 -3.95
C ASP A 171 -5.60 -13.26 -2.80
N VAL A 172 -5.35 -14.27 -1.98
CA VAL A 172 -4.44 -14.15 -0.84
C VAL A 172 -2.99 -14.29 -1.29
N MET A 173 -2.15 -13.33 -0.92
CA MET A 173 -0.72 -13.32 -1.22
C MET A 173 0.10 -13.13 0.05
N ASP A 174 0.76 -14.20 0.50
CA ASP A 174 1.68 -14.15 1.64
C ASP A 174 3.05 -13.62 1.20
N ILE A 175 3.46 -12.50 1.77
CA ILE A 175 4.75 -11.86 1.50
C ILE A 175 5.77 -12.08 2.60
N THR A 176 5.42 -12.79 3.68
CA THR A 176 6.34 -13.05 4.79
C THR A 176 7.65 -13.76 4.38
N PRO A 177 7.71 -14.57 3.30
CA PRO A 177 9.00 -15.07 2.79
C PRO A 177 9.99 -13.96 2.42
N LEU A 178 9.51 -12.79 1.97
CA LEU A 178 10.39 -11.67 1.59
C LEU A 178 11.16 -11.09 2.77
N PHE A 179 10.63 -11.21 3.99
CA PHE A 179 11.17 -10.53 5.17
C PHE A 179 12.62 -10.92 5.51
N ASN A 180 13.09 -12.09 5.06
CA ASN A 180 14.46 -12.53 5.26
C ASN A 180 15.40 -12.18 4.10
N HIS A 181 14.86 -11.72 2.97
CA HIS A 181 15.59 -11.63 1.71
C HIS A 181 15.56 -10.23 1.10
N ILE A 182 14.63 -9.37 1.52
CA ILE A 182 14.48 -8.02 1.01
C ILE A 182 14.35 -7.03 2.15
N TYR A 183 14.96 -5.86 1.95
CA TYR A 183 14.71 -4.66 2.74
C TYR A 183 14.60 -3.42 1.85
N THR A 184 14.29 -2.27 2.43
CA THR A 184 14.31 -0.98 1.74
C THR A 184 14.93 0.12 2.59
N ASP A 185 15.53 1.10 1.91
CA ASP A 185 16.04 2.36 2.46
C ASP A 185 15.04 3.53 2.30
N GLY A 186 13.80 3.24 1.88
CA GLY A 186 12.78 4.24 1.61
C GLY A 186 12.78 4.79 0.18
N ASN A 187 13.78 4.46 -0.63
CA ASN A 187 13.89 4.87 -2.04
C ASN A 187 13.97 3.68 -2.98
N CYS A 188 14.61 2.58 -2.58
CA CYS A 188 14.77 1.39 -3.38
C CYS A 188 14.50 0.12 -2.57
N TRP A 189 14.03 -0.92 -3.26
CA TRP A 189 14.04 -2.29 -2.78
C TRP A 189 15.45 -2.86 -2.97
N LEU A 190 15.95 -3.53 -1.95
CA LEU A 190 17.33 -4.01 -1.86
C LEU A 190 17.34 -5.47 -1.46
N ASN A 191 18.21 -6.24 -2.08
CA ASN A 191 18.49 -7.62 -1.68
C ASN A 191 19.24 -7.62 -0.34
N GLN A 192 18.74 -8.36 0.64
CA GLN A 192 19.27 -8.42 2.01
C GLN A 192 20.66 -9.06 2.10
N HIS A 193 21.01 -9.93 1.15
CA HIS A 193 22.23 -10.75 1.18
C HIS A 193 23.41 -10.09 0.49
N ASN A 194 23.15 -9.31 -0.57
CA ASN A 194 24.20 -8.69 -1.39
C ASN A 194 24.05 -7.17 -1.59
N HIS A 195 23.00 -6.56 -1.02
CA HIS A 195 22.70 -5.13 -1.09
C HIS A 195 22.48 -4.58 -2.51
N ASN A 196 22.30 -5.43 -3.50
CA ASN A 196 22.00 -4.99 -4.87
C ASN A 196 20.62 -4.32 -4.92
N LYS A 197 20.54 -3.19 -5.64
CA LYS A 197 19.28 -2.52 -5.97
C LYS A 197 18.44 -3.42 -6.87
N LEU A 198 17.19 -3.65 -6.45
CA LEU A 198 16.19 -4.37 -7.22
C LEU A 198 15.42 -3.39 -8.11
N TRP A 199 14.69 -2.45 -7.51
CA TRP A 199 14.01 -1.34 -8.19
C TRP A 199 13.60 -0.23 -7.23
N GLU A 200 13.11 0.89 -7.76
CA GLU A 200 12.71 2.08 -7.00
C GLU A 200 11.34 1.90 -6.33
N LEU A 201 11.22 2.39 -5.09
CA LEU A 201 9.94 2.51 -4.42
C LEU A 201 9.14 3.63 -5.07
N TRP A 202 7.86 3.33 -5.33
CA TRP A 202 6.93 4.32 -5.84
C TRP A 202 6.58 5.38 -4.77
N ASP A 203 6.49 4.98 -3.51
CA ASP A 203 6.19 5.85 -2.37
C ASP A 203 6.86 5.30 -1.10
N PHE A 204 7.51 6.18 -0.33
CA PHE A 204 8.26 5.78 0.86
C PHE A 204 7.37 5.09 1.91
N ARG A 205 6.08 5.44 1.98
CA ARG A 205 5.12 4.87 2.94
C ARG A 205 4.95 3.38 2.75
N ILE A 206 5.08 2.89 1.51
CA ILE A 206 5.09 1.44 1.22
C ILE A 206 6.29 0.78 1.90
N GLY A 207 7.46 1.42 1.83
CA GLY A 207 8.66 0.94 2.48
C GLY A 207 8.55 0.95 3.99
N VAL A 208 7.97 2.01 4.58
CA VAL A 208 7.71 2.07 6.02
C VAL A 208 6.77 0.95 6.45
N ILE A 209 5.64 0.77 5.74
CA ILE A 209 4.69 -0.32 6.02
C ILE A 209 5.40 -1.67 6.00
N TYR A 210 6.24 -1.93 5.00
CA TYR A 210 6.96 -3.19 4.86
C TYR A 210 7.97 -3.42 5.98
N GLU A 211 8.86 -2.46 6.26
CA GLU A 211 9.89 -2.62 7.29
C GLU A 211 9.29 -2.70 8.70
N VAL A 212 8.25 -1.91 9.00
CA VAL A 212 7.57 -1.98 10.29
C VAL A 212 6.85 -3.32 10.46
N ALA A 213 6.19 -3.82 9.42
CA ALA A 213 5.59 -5.15 9.47
C ALA A 213 6.65 -6.25 9.63
N LYS A 214 7.78 -6.17 8.93
CA LYS A 214 8.90 -7.10 9.09
C LYS A 214 9.47 -7.10 10.51
N ILE A 215 9.59 -5.92 11.14
CA ILE A 215 10.00 -5.78 12.55
C ILE A 215 8.96 -6.43 13.47
N LYS A 216 7.67 -6.11 13.29
CA LYS A 216 6.57 -6.72 14.05
C LYS A 216 6.59 -8.26 13.95
N TYR A 217 6.80 -8.80 12.76
CA TYR A 217 6.90 -10.25 12.51
C TYR A 217 8.01 -10.91 13.33
N ARG A 218 9.15 -10.24 13.47
CA ARG A 218 10.27 -10.73 14.28
C ARG A 218 9.95 -10.67 15.77
N LEU A 219 9.35 -9.58 16.24
CA LEU A 219 8.94 -9.41 17.65
C LEU A 219 7.94 -10.49 18.09
N GLU A 220 6.94 -10.79 17.25
CA GLU A 220 5.93 -11.83 17.52
C GLU A 220 6.53 -13.25 17.59
N ARG A 221 7.64 -13.48 16.87
CA ARG A 221 8.29 -14.79 16.77
C ARG A 221 9.56 -14.93 17.61
N LYS A 222 9.97 -13.87 18.30
CA LYS A 222 11.22 -13.77 19.08
C LYS A 222 12.47 -14.11 18.25
N LEU A 223 12.47 -13.69 16.98
CA LEU A 223 13.58 -13.85 16.04
C LEU A 223 14.53 -12.65 16.05
#